data_AF-R6X9M4-F1
#
_entry.id   AF-R6X9M4-F1
#
_cell.length_a   1.000
_cell.length_b   1.000
_cell.length_c   1.000
_cell.angle_alpha   90.00
_cell.angle_beta   90.00
_cell.angle_gamma   90.00
#
_symmetry.space_group_name_H-M   'P 1'
#
loop_
_entity.id
_entity.type
_entity.pdbx_description
1 polymer ?
#
loop_
_entity_poly.entity_id
_entity_poly.type
_entity_poly.pdbx_seq_one_letter_code
_entity_poly.pdbx_strand_id
1 'polypeptide(L)'
;MKMMANIAKGLMLAAFMAVGTTTVNAQEQSATYTPADANDWWMGEDVSKLKEAYLYNVGAQIFATNNTPSETDIKNANLWTIGSGNTFTNKETGNVLHLHSVWSLGVTWTASISNDDATSFSLENGTSTNKGFAYRLANKEGINTRYFNIDGNIYSPAKKQSTYNDWLFISQKQKDAYVEYKNSFNEVDSYLTNEKVEKEESLLAKIKEVLTTVSNVGHSFSTYAGEDGDKVKLTGILEEIKNFLNTPTGIETIKPTTGKAKAETIYDVNGVRQNNLTKGINIVKMSDGTTKKIIK
;
A
#
# COMPACT_ATOMS: atom_id res chain seq x y z
N MET A 1 -15.26 -3.37 21.57
CA MET A 1 -14.12 -3.76 22.44
C MET A 1 -13.07 -4.60 21.68
N LYS A 2 -12.67 -4.19 20.46
CA LYS A 2 -11.62 -4.86 19.64
C LYS A 2 -10.36 -4.01 19.41
N MET A 3 -10.33 -2.78 19.93
CA MET A 3 -9.26 -1.81 19.69
C MET A 3 -8.00 -2.06 20.55
N MET A 4 -8.13 -2.76 21.69
CA MET A 4 -7.03 -2.98 22.64
C MET A 4 -6.15 -4.20 22.30
N ALA A 5 -6.62 -5.13 21.46
CA ALA A 5 -5.90 -6.39 21.19
C ALA A 5 -4.78 -6.26 20.15
N ASN A 6 -4.84 -5.25 19.26
CA ASN A 6 -3.80 -5.03 18.25
C ASN A 6 -2.72 -4.04 18.71
N ILE A 7 -3.03 -3.09 19.59
CA ILE A 7 -2.04 -2.14 20.13
C ILE A 7 -0.98 -2.85 21.00
N ALA A 8 -1.37 -3.93 21.70
CA ALA A 8 -0.45 -4.72 22.51
C ALA A 8 0.53 -5.58 21.71
N LYS A 9 0.23 -5.90 20.44
CA LYS A 9 1.08 -6.76 19.60
C LYS A 9 2.21 -6.00 18.91
N GLY A 10 2.08 -4.69 18.69
CA GLY A 10 3.11 -3.85 18.06
C GLY A 10 4.04 -3.12 19.03
N LEU A 11 3.61 -2.86 20.27
CA LEU A 11 4.41 -2.08 21.23
C LEU A 11 5.55 -2.86 21.92
N MET A 12 5.58 -4.19 21.83
CA MET A 12 6.52 -5.00 22.61
C MET A 12 7.96 -5.01 22.07
N LEU A 13 8.21 -4.47 20.87
CA LEU A 13 9.55 -4.52 20.24
C LEU A 13 10.42 -3.28 20.56
N ALA A 14 9.82 -2.14 20.89
CA ALA A 14 10.57 -0.90 21.14
C ALA A 14 11.12 -0.75 22.58
N ALA A 15 10.84 -1.68 23.48
CA ALA A 15 11.18 -1.55 24.90
C ALA A 15 12.52 -2.22 25.33
N PHE A 16 13.26 -2.86 24.42
CA PHE A 16 14.53 -3.52 24.74
C PHE A 16 15.76 -2.71 24.33
N MET A 17 15.87 -1.46 24.79
CA MET A 17 17.13 -0.70 24.75
C MET A 17 17.45 -0.10 26.12
N ALA A 18 17.56 -0.94 27.15
CA ALA A 18 18.23 -0.56 28.39
C ALA A 18 18.58 -1.79 29.24
N VAL A 19 19.90 -1.99 29.41
CA VAL A 19 20.57 -2.71 30.51
C VAL A 19 20.59 -4.25 30.45
N GLY A 20 21.82 -4.78 30.40
CA GLY A 20 22.19 -6.02 31.07
C GLY A 20 22.33 -7.25 30.18
N THR A 21 23.56 -7.74 30.09
CA THR A 21 23.96 -9.03 29.51
C THR A 21 23.20 -10.21 30.11
N THR A 22 22.14 -10.67 29.46
CA THR A 22 21.69 -12.07 29.49
C THR A 22 21.09 -12.42 28.13
N THR A 23 21.73 -13.33 27.42
CA THR A 23 21.22 -13.96 26.20
C THR A 23 19.95 -14.73 26.54
N VAL A 24 18.79 -14.10 26.31
CA VAL A 24 17.52 -14.82 26.23
C VAL A 24 17.35 -15.18 24.77
N ASN A 25 17.39 -16.47 24.44
CA ASN A 25 16.87 -16.98 23.18
C ASN A 25 15.37 -16.67 23.13
N ALA A 26 15.02 -15.45 22.72
CA ALA A 26 13.69 -15.15 22.23
C ALA A 26 13.59 -15.90 20.90
N GLN A 27 12.93 -17.06 20.93
CA GLN A 27 12.43 -17.68 19.71
C GLN A 27 11.49 -16.64 19.09
N GLU A 28 11.98 -15.89 18.08
CA GLU A 28 11.21 -14.86 17.39
C GLU A 28 9.90 -15.49 16.93
N GLN A 29 8.80 -15.11 17.57
CA GLN A 29 7.49 -15.38 17.02
C GLN A 29 7.45 -14.64 15.69
N SER A 30 7.19 -15.35 14.59
CA SER A 30 7.15 -14.77 13.25
C SER A 30 6.08 -13.68 13.20
N ALA A 31 6.53 -12.42 13.31
CA ALA A 31 5.65 -11.27 13.14
C ALA A 31 5.10 -11.29 11.71
N THR A 32 3.78 -11.37 11.57
CA THR A 32 3.12 -11.24 10.28
C THR A 32 2.83 -9.76 10.06
N TYR A 33 3.42 -9.17 9.03
CA TYR A 33 3.19 -7.77 8.68
C TYR A 33 2.02 -7.67 7.70
N THR A 34 1.17 -6.67 7.89
CA THR A 34 0.05 -6.40 6.98
C THR A 34 0.02 -4.93 6.63
N PRO A 35 -0.19 -4.55 5.36
CA PRO A 35 -0.37 -3.15 5.01
C PRO A 35 -1.64 -2.58 5.67
N ALA A 36 -1.71 -1.25 5.78
CA ALA A 36 -2.89 -0.56 6.28
C ALA A 36 -4.14 -0.96 5.47
N ASP A 37 -5.28 -1.10 6.17
CA ASP A 37 -6.55 -1.40 5.52
C ASP A 37 -6.97 -0.26 4.58
N ALA A 38 -7.60 -0.60 3.46
CA ALA A 38 -8.01 0.39 2.47
C ALA A 38 -8.95 1.44 3.10
N ASN A 39 -9.87 1.00 3.95
CA ASN A 39 -10.86 1.87 4.58
C ASN A 39 -10.22 2.85 5.57
N ASP A 40 -9.14 2.41 6.21
CA ASP A 40 -8.37 3.27 7.12
C ASP A 40 -7.46 4.23 6.35
N TRP A 41 -7.03 3.86 5.15
CA TRP A 41 -6.11 4.63 4.32
C TRP A 41 -6.71 5.92 3.71
N TRP A 42 -7.98 5.88 3.31
CA TRP A 42 -8.60 6.97 2.55
C TRP A 42 -8.74 8.25 3.37
N MET A 43 -8.41 9.38 2.74
CA MET A 43 -8.57 10.74 3.25
C MET A 43 -9.38 11.56 2.23
N GLY A 44 -10.35 12.32 2.74
CA GLY A 44 -11.12 13.25 1.94
C GLY A 44 -10.27 14.41 1.45
N GLU A 45 -10.39 14.71 0.15
CA GLU A 45 -9.70 15.81 -0.50
C GLU A 45 -10.66 17.00 -0.73
N ASP A 46 -10.08 18.20 -0.83
CA ASP A 46 -10.84 19.43 -1.10
C ASP A 46 -11.48 19.37 -2.49
N VAL A 47 -12.80 19.24 -2.50
CA VAL A 47 -13.64 19.06 -3.70
C VAL A 47 -13.44 20.18 -4.73
N SER A 48 -13.09 21.40 -4.29
CA SER A 48 -12.87 22.55 -5.19
C SER A 48 -11.66 22.37 -6.11
N LYS A 49 -10.75 21.46 -5.75
CA LYS A 49 -9.53 21.12 -6.51
C LYS A 49 -9.71 19.90 -7.41
N LEU A 50 -10.88 19.24 -7.35
CA LEU A 50 -11.16 18.02 -8.08
C LEU A 50 -12.11 18.27 -9.24
N LYS A 51 -11.89 17.54 -10.33
CA LYS A 51 -12.84 17.43 -11.46
C LYS A 51 -13.53 16.08 -11.47
N GLU A 52 -12.88 15.08 -10.91
CA GLU A 52 -13.36 13.71 -10.81
C GLU A 52 -12.94 13.14 -9.47
N ALA A 53 -13.77 12.27 -8.88
CA ALA A 53 -13.46 11.60 -7.63
C ALA A 53 -14.20 10.27 -7.50
N TYR A 54 -13.60 9.35 -6.75
CA TYR A 54 -14.32 8.24 -6.14
C TYR A 54 -15.02 8.77 -4.89
N LEU A 55 -16.32 8.47 -4.75
CA LEU A 55 -17.11 8.90 -3.59
C LEU A 55 -17.15 7.77 -2.58
N TYR A 56 -16.59 7.98 -1.39
CA TYR A 56 -16.53 6.96 -0.33
C TYR A 56 -17.32 7.39 0.90
N ASN A 57 -18.26 6.57 1.35
CA ASN A 57 -19.05 6.85 2.53
C ASN A 57 -18.34 6.35 3.79
N VAL A 58 -18.13 7.22 4.77
CA VAL A 58 -17.34 6.89 5.97
C VAL A 58 -18.08 5.92 6.88
N GLY A 59 -19.37 6.14 7.14
CA GLY A 59 -20.17 5.33 8.07
C GLY A 59 -20.46 3.93 7.54
N ALA A 60 -20.75 3.84 6.24
CA ALA A 60 -21.02 2.56 5.57
C ALA A 60 -19.75 1.85 5.07
N GLN A 61 -18.62 2.56 4.98
CA GLN A 61 -17.33 2.06 4.49
C GLN A 61 -17.40 1.49 3.06
N ILE A 62 -18.17 2.15 2.20
CA ILE A 62 -18.41 1.72 0.82
C ILE A 62 -18.36 2.89 -0.14
N PHE A 63 -17.91 2.61 -1.36
CA PHE A 63 -17.93 3.53 -2.47
C PHE A 63 -19.34 3.64 -3.07
N ALA A 64 -19.69 4.83 -3.56
CA ALA A 64 -20.91 5.01 -4.34
C ALA A 64 -20.78 4.25 -5.67
N THR A 65 -21.71 3.33 -5.88
CA THR A 65 -21.85 2.50 -7.08
C THR A 65 -23.05 2.97 -7.90
N ASN A 66 -23.70 2.09 -8.66
CA ASN A 66 -25.02 2.37 -9.24
C ASN A 66 -26.09 2.29 -8.14
N ASN A 67 -27.23 1.64 -8.38
CA ASN A 67 -28.41 1.78 -7.52
C ASN A 67 -28.28 1.16 -6.11
N THR A 68 -27.37 0.19 -5.93
CA THR A 68 -27.18 -0.51 -4.66
C THR A 68 -25.76 -0.31 -4.15
N PRO A 69 -25.58 0.42 -3.03
CA PRO A 69 -24.26 0.66 -2.45
C PRO A 69 -23.72 -0.66 -1.86
N SER A 70 -22.59 -1.13 -2.37
CA SER A 70 -21.98 -2.40 -1.93
C SER A 70 -20.48 -2.50 -2.14
N GLU A 71 -19.87 -1.57 -2.87
CA GLU A 71 -18.47 -1.69 -3.26
C GLU A 71 -17.54 -1.24 -2.14
N THR A 72 -16.60 -2.10 -1.76
CA THR A 72 -15.61 -1.84 -0.70
C THR A 72 -14.19 -1.68 -1.25
N ASP A 73 -13.94 -2.17 -2.47
CA ASP A 73 -12.68 -2.08 -3.17
C ASP A 73 -12.69 -0.93 -4.19
N ILE A 74 -11.80 0.05 -3.98
CA ILE A 74 -11.62 1.19 -4.87
C ILE A 74 -11.26 0.78 -6.31
N LYS A 75 -10.73 -0.44 -6.53
CA LYS A 75 -10.45 -0.95 -7.87
C LYS A 75 -11.70 -1.06 -8.72
N ASN A 76 -12.81 -1.43 -8.08
CA ASN A 76 -14.12 -1.63 -8.70
C ASN A 76 -15.06 -0.43 -8.49
N ALA A 77 -14.64 0.57 -7.71
CA ALA A 77 -15.42 1.76 -7.44
C ALA A 77 -15.63 2.61 -8.70
N ASN A 78 -16.80 3.24 -8.79
CA ASN A 78 -17.16 4.11 -9.89
C ASN A 78 -16.47 5.48 -9.76
N LEU A 79 -15.94 5.99 -10.87
CA LEU A 79 -15.41 7.34 -10.95
C LEU A 79 -16.53 8.32 -11.29
N TRP A 80 -16.61 9.41 -10.54
CA TRP A 80 -17.66 10.42 -10.69
C TRP A 80 -17.09 11.73 -11.18
N THR A 81 -17.69 12.28 -12.23
CA THR A 81 -17.44 13.65 -12.70
C THR A 81 -18.14 14.63 -11.76
N ILE A 82 -17.39 15.64 -11.31
CA ILE A 82 -17.87 16.72 -10.45
C ILE A 82 -18.24 17.89 -11.35
N GLY A 83 -19.54 18.10 -11.54
CA GLY A 83 -20.10 19.17 -12.37
C GLY A 83 -20.21 20.50 -11.64
N SER A 84 -20.56 21.55 -12.40
CA SER A 84 -20.87 22.86 -11.85
C SER A 84 -22.05 22.78 -10.88
N GLY A 85 -21.96 23.45 -9.74
CA GLY A 85 -23.00 23.39 -8.71
C GLY A 85 -23.00 22.09 -7.90
N ASN A 86 -21.86 21.37 -7.87
CA ASN A 86 -21.68 20.11 -7.14
C ASN A 86 -22.71 19.05 -7.54
N THR A 87 -22.90 18.87 -8.85
CA THR A 87 -23.59 17.70 -9.40
C THR A 87 -22.57 16.58 -9.58
N PHE A 88 -23.01 15.32 -9.46
CA PHE A 88 -22.14 14.16 -9.57
C PHE A 88 -22.69 13.20 -10.61
N THR A 89 -21.90 12.93 -11.65
CA THR A 89 -22.27 12.05 -12.76
C THR A 89 -21.29 10.88 -12.85
N ASN A 90 -21.79 9.66 -12.83
CA ASN A 90 -21.02 8.46 -13.01
C ASN A 90 -20.42 8.45 -14.41
N LYS A 91 -19.09 8.33 -14.51
CA LYS A 91 -18.36 8.43 -15.78
C LYS A 91 -18.64 7.27 -16.73
N GLU A 92 -18.99 6.10 -16.21
CA GLU A 92 -19.25 4.91 -17.01
C GLU A 92 -20.71 4.84 -17.48
N THR A 93 -21.66 5.09 -16.57
CA THR A 93 -23.09 4.90 -16.85
C THR A 93 -23.83 6.17 -17.22
N GLY A 94 -23.28 7.35 -16.91
CA GLY A 94 -23.97 8.63 -17.03
C GLY A 94 -25.04 8.88 -15.96
N ASN A 95 -25.28 7.93 -15.05
CA ASN A 95 -26.21 8.11 -13.94
C ASN A 95 -25.73 9.19 -12.98
N VAL A 96 -26.64 9.84 -12.29
CA VAL A 96 -26.36 10.97 -11.41
C VAL A 96 -26.79 10.69 -9.97
N LEU A 97 -26.18 11.38 -9.01
CA LEU A 97 -26.70 11.42 -7.64
C LEU A 97 -27.97 12.27 -7.61
N HIS A 98 -29.03 11.71 -7.04
CA HIS A 98 -30.35 12.31 -6.97
C HIS A 98 -30.85 12.32 -5.53
N LEU A 99 -31.27 13.49 -5.05
CA LEU A 99 -31.84 13.72 -3.72
C LEU A 99 -32.88 14.84 -3.82
N HIS A 100 -34.16 14.51 -3.93
CA HIS A 100 -35.22 15.51 -4.08
C HIS A 100 -36.47 15.13 -3.28
N SER A 101 -37.40 16.09 -3.16
CA SER A 101 -38.74 15.79 -2.67
C SER A 101 -39.68 15.39 -3.79
N VAL A 102 -40.45 14.32 -3.57
CA VAL A 102 -41.30 13.73 -4.62
C VAL A 102 -42.60 14.51 -4.77
N TRP A 103 -43.28 14.90 -3.68
CA TRP A 103 -44.58 15.60 -3.71
C TRP A 103 -44.65 16.80 -2.74
N SER A 104 -45.45 17.81 -3.13
CA SER A 104 -45.95 18.97 -2.37
C SER A 104 -45.25 19.31 -1.04
N LEU A 105 -44.51 20.42 -1.03
CA LEU A 105 -43.90 21.07 0.14
C LEU A 105 -42.77 20.30 0.86
N GLY A 106 -42.15 19.28 0.25
CA GLY A 106 -40.96 18.65 0.83
C GLY A 106 -41.23 17.59 1.89
N VAL A 107 -42.39 16.90 1.81
CA VAL A 107 -42.83 15.93 2.83
C VAL A 107 -42.19 14.55 2.61
N THR A 108 -42.20 14.04 1.38
CA THR A 108 -41.60 12.75 1.01
C THR A 108 -40.34 12.99 0.19
N TRP A 109 -39.25 12.32 0.53
CA TRP A 109 -37.95 12.47 -0.11
C TRP A 109 -37.48 11.15 -0.68
N THR A 110 -36.69 11.21 -1.73
CA THR A 110 -36.00 10.09 -2.36
C THR A 110 -34.51 10.39 -2.43
N ALA A 111 -33.71 9.35 -2.31
CA ALA A 111 -32.28 9.40 -2.61
C ALA A 111 -31.96 8.19 -3.49
N SER A 112 -31.33 8.42 -4.62
CA SER A 112 -31.00 7.36 -5.58
C SER A 112 -29.82 7.75 -6.44
N ILE A 113 -29.36 6.75 -7.19
CA ILE A 113 -28.52 6.96 -8.36
C ILE A 113 -29.35 6.50 -9.54
N SER A 114 -29.58 7.39 -10.50
CA SER A 114 -30.50 7.16 -11.62
C SER A 114 -30.12 8.01 -12.83
N ASN A 115 -30.85 7.87 -13.93
CA ASN A 115 -30.75 8.69 -15.12
C ASN A 115 -31.69 9.93 -15.08
N ASP A 116 -32.15 10.30 -13.89
CA ASP A 116 -32.98 11.49 -13.65
C ASP A 116 -32.13 12.77 -13.64
N ASP A 117 -32.76 13.90 -13.31
CA ASP A 117 -32.07 15.18 -13.18
C ASP A 117 -31.08 15.18 -12.00
N ALA A 118 -29.87 15.65 -12.24
CA ALA A 118 -28.84 15.70 -11.21
C ALA A 118 -29.20 16.68 -10.10
N THR A 119 -29.00 16.28 -8.84
CA THR A 119 -29.11 17.22 -7.73
C THR A 119 -27.88 18.09 -7.61
N SER A 120 -28.07 19.41 -7.53
CA SER A 120 -27.02 20.36 -7.16
C SER A 120 -26.88 20.41 -5.64
N PHE A 121 -25.81 19.83 -5.11
CA PHE A 121 -25.64 19.71 -3.66
C PHE A 121 -24.99 20.94 -3.04
N SER A 122 -25.48 21.34 -1.86
CA SER A 122 -24.71 22.13 -0.91
C SER A 122 -23.74 21.20 -0.18
N LEU A 123 -22.46 21.55 -0.14
CA LEU A 123 -21.43 20.78 0.55
C LEU A 123 -21.25 21.33 1.96
N GLU A 124 -21.70 20.58 2.96
CA GLU A 124 -21.51 20.91 4.37
C GLU A 124 -20.35 20.08 4.94
N ASN A 125 -19.59 20.62 5.90
CA ASN A 125 -18.55 19.83 6.57
C ASN A 125 -19.15 18.60 7.26
N GLY A 126 -18.54 17.44 7.07
CA GLY A 126 -18.91 16.19 7.73
C GLY A 126 -18.48 16.12 9.19
N THR A 127 -18.87 15.05 9.87
CA THR A 127 -18.52 14.78 11.27
C THR A 127 -17.20 14.01 11.45
N SER A 128 -16.70 13.40 10.38
CA SER A 128 -15.49 12.57 10.36
C SER A 128 -14.20 13.39 10.26
N THR A 129 -13.89 14.17 11.30
CA THR A 129 -12.79 15.16 11.29
C THR A 129 -11.38 14.56 11.18
N ASN A 130 -11.21 13.28 11.48
CA ASN A 130 -9.94 12.57 11.35
C ASN A 130 -9.68 12.05 9.92
N LYS A 131 -10.59 12.28 8.98
CA LYS A 131 -10.51 11.80 7.58
C LYS A 131 -10.28 12.93 6.58
N GLY A 132 -9.64 14.03 6.98
CA GLY A 132 -9.41 15.18 6.11
C GLY A 132 -10.72 15.92 5.77
N PHE A 133 -10.93 16.23 4.48
CA PHE A 133 -12.14 16.91 4.01
C PHE A 133 -13.29 15.91 3.81
N ALA A 134 -14.04 15.63 4.88
CA ALA A 134 -15.32 14.94 4.78
C ALA A 134 -16.45 15.93 4.52
N TYR A 135 -17.36 15.62 3.59
CA TYR A 135 -18.51 16.45 3.27
C TYR A 135 -19.83 15.69 3.40
N ARG A 136 -20.89 16.41 3.72
CA ARG A 136 -22.26 15.95 3.58
C ARG A 136 -22.87 16.60 2.35
N LEU A 137 -23.46 15.77 1.50
CA LEU A 137 -24.15 16.20 0.29
C LEU A 137 -25.58 16.58 0.67
N ALA A 138 -25.82 17.87 0.88
CA ALA A 138 -27.09 18.39 1.34
C ALA A 138 -27.93 18.93 0.17
N ASN A 139 -29.24 18.67 0.18
CA ASN A 139 -30.20 19.41 -0.63
C ASN A 139 -31.25 20.05 0.29
N LYS A 140 -31.59 21.30 -0.01
CA LYS A 140 -32.57 22.10 0.74
C LYS A 140 -33.71 22.51 -0.19
N GLU A 141 -34.90 22.01 0.11
CA GLU A 141 -36.13 22.36 -0.61
C GLU A 141 -37.13 22.95 0.39
N GLY A 142 -37.43 24.24 0.23
CA GLY A 142 -38.22 25.02 1.19
C GLY A 142 -37.54 25.09 2.57
N ILE A 143 -38.24 24.64 3.61
CA ILE A 143 -37.73 24.62 5.00
C ILE A 143 -37.01 23.31 5.35
N ASN A 144 -36.99 22.33 4.46
CA ASN A 144 -36.46 21.00 4.73
C ASN A 144 -35.07 20.83 4.10
N THR A 145 -34.11 20.38 4.90
CA THR A 145 -32.81 19.89 4.41
C THR A 145 -32.77 18.37 4.55
N ARG A 146 -32.21 17.69 3.55
CA ARG A 146 -31.83 16.27 3.61
C ARG A 146 -30.39 16.08 3.18
N TYR A 147 -29.81 14.97 3.63
CA TYR A 147 -28.46 14.56 3.30
C TYR A 147 -28.49 13.25 2.52
N PHE A 148 -27.69 13.16 1.47
CA PHE A 148 -27.49 11.93 0.73
C PHE A 148 -26.76 10.93 1.64
N ASN A 149 -27.44 9.85 1.99
CA ASN A 149 -27.05 8.94 3.05
C ASN A 149 -27.09 7.50 2.56
N ILE A 150 -26.34 6.62 3.22
CA ILE A 150 -26.51 5.18 3.10
C ILE A 150 -27.16 4.64 4.37
N ASP A 151 -28.25 3.89 4.21
CA ASP A 151 -28.93 3.19 5.31
C ASP A 151 -29.00 1.69 4.95
N GLY A 152 -28.20 0.87 5.62
CA GLY A 152 -27.98 -0.52 5.21
C GLY A 152 -27.44 -0.58 3.77
N ASN A 153 -28.19 -1.23 2.89
CA ASN A 153 -27.81 -1.45 1.48
C ASN A 153 -28.61 -0.56 0.51
N ILE A 154 -29.10 0.61 0.97
CA ILE A 154 -29.84 1.56 0.12
C ILE A 154 -29.32 2.98 0.30
N TYR A 155 -29.44 3.79 -0.75
CA TYR A 155 -29.36 5.24 -0.61
C TYR A 155 -30.66 5.76 0.01
N SER A 156 -30.54 6.69 0.94
CA SER A 156 -31.67 7.25 1.66
C SER A 156 -31.52 8.75 1.92
N PRO A 157 -32.63 9.49 2.06
CA PRO A 157 -32.61 10.90 2.43
C PRO A 157 -32.57 11.05 3.96
N ALA A 158 -31.40 11.31 4.54
CA ALA A 158 -31.28 11.47 5.98
C ALA A 158 -31.70 12.86 6.46
N LYS A 159 -32.42 12.91 7.59
CA LYS A 159 -32.73 14.16 8.32
C LYS A 159 -31.61 14.56 9.28
N LYS A 160 -30.96 13.56 9.88
CA LYS A 160 -29.95 13.74 10.91
C LYS A 160 -28.56 13.54 10.31
N GLN A 161 -27.64 14.37 10.77
CA GLN A 161 -26.24 14.29 10.45
C GLN A 161 -25.60 13.08 11.14
N SER A 162 -24.76 12.33 10.43
CA SER A 162 -24.01 11.18 10.96
C SER A 162 -22.89 10.80 10.00
N THR A 163 -22.03 9.86 10.40
CA THR A 163 -21.00 9.31 9.53
C THR A 163 -21.56 8.62 8.28
N TYR A 164 -22.82 8.16 8.30
CA TYR A 164 -23.49 7.53 7.15
C TYR A 164 -23.88 8.52 6.04
N ASN A 165 -23.76 9.82 6.29
CA ASN A 165 -23.85 10.87 5.28
C ASN A 165 -22.54 11.65 5.10
N ASP A 166 -21.45 11.22 5.73
CA ASP A 166 -20.12 11.75 5.49
C ASP A 166 -19.50 11.04 4.27
N TRP A 167 -19.16 11.83 3.27
CA TRP A 167 -18.55 11.40 2.02
C TRP A 167 -17.14 11.98 1.89
N LEU A 168 -16.20 11.09 1.58
CA LEU A 168 -14.84 11.44 1.17
C LEU A 168 -14.78 11.48 -0.36
N PHE A 169 -14.10 12.48 -0.87
CA PHE A 169 -13.75 12.58 -2.28
C PHE A 169 -12.31 12.12 -2.44
N ILE A 170 -12.13 11.03 -3.17
CA ILE A 170 -10.83 10.38 -3.33
C ILE A 170 -10.41 10.50 -4.80
N SER A 171 -9.28 11.15 -5.06
CA SER A 171 -8.74 11.32 -6.41
C SER A 171 -8.15 10.03 -6.97
N GLN A 172 -7.98 9.98 -8.30
CA GLN A 172 -7.19 8.94 -8.96
C GLN A 172 -5.76 8.85 -8.39
N LYS A 173 -5.15 10.00 -8.08
CA LYS A 173 -3.81 10.06 -7.48
C LYS A 173 -3.75 9.31 -6.15
N GLN A 174 -4.76 9.48 -5.30
CA GLN A 174 -4.82 8.80 -4.01
C GLN A 174 -5.07 7.28 -4.17
N LYS A 175 -5.90 6.88 -5.14
CA LYS A 175 -6.07 5.46 -5.52
C LYS A 175 -4.74 4.83 -5.96
N ASP A 176 -4.04 5.48 -6.89
CA ASP A 176 -2.78 4.98 -7.43
C ASP A 176 -1.71 4.89 -6.34
N ALA A 177 -1.66 5.88 -5.44
CA ALA A 177 -0.78 5.89 -4.28
C ALA A 177 -1.00 4.69 -3.34
N TYR A 178 -2.26 4.30 -3.08
CA TYR A 178 -2.54 3.13 -2.26
C TYR A 178 -2.09 1.82 -2.93
N VAL A 179 -2.27 1.72 -4.25
CA VAL A 179 -1.79 0.56 -5.03
C VAL A 179 -0.27 0.47 -4.98
N GLU A 180 0.42 1.60 -5.19
CA GLU A 180 1.88 1.69 -5.08
C GLU A 180 2.35 1.28 -3.68
N TYR A 181 1.76 1.87 -2.63
CA TYR A 181 2.05 1.53 -1.23
C TYR A 181 1.93 0.03 -0.97
N LYS A 182 0.81 -0.61 -1.33
CA LYS A 182 0.62 -2.05 -1.11
C LYS A 182 1.62 -2.90 -1.87
N ASN A 183 1.93 -2.52 -3.11
CA ASN A 183 2.89 -3.27 -3.92
C ASN A 183 4.30 -3.19 -3.31
N SER A 184 4.76 -1.99 -2.97
CA SER A 184 6.07 -1.80 -2.33
C SER A 184 6.15 -2.50 -0.97
N PHE A 185 5.10 -2.40 -0.16
CA PHE A 185 5.02 -3.12 1.12
C PHE A 185 5.19 -4.64 0.92
N ASN A 186 4.41 -5.23 0.02
CA ASN A 186 4.45 -6.67 -0.23
C ASN A 186 5.79 -7.11 -0.86
N GLU A 187 6.41 -6.27 -1.69
CA GLU A 187 7.73 -6.53 -2.24
C GLU A 187 8.77 -6.58 -1.11
N VAL A 188 8.78 -5.60 -0.20
CA VAL A 188 9.64 -5.60 1.00
C VAL A 188 9.40 -6.83 1.87
N ASP A 189 8.14 -7.13 2.17
CA ASP A 189 7.75 -8.29 2.98
C ASP A 189 8.25 -9.62 2.37
N SER A 190 8.20 -9.75 1.04
CA SER A 190 8.70 -10.95 0.35
C SER A 190 10.19 -11.23 0.59
N TYR A 191 10.99 -10.19 0.87
CA TYR A 191 12.43 -10.33 1.13
C TYR A 191 12.76 -10.83 2.54
N LEU A 192 11.80 -10.86 3.48
CA LEU A 192 12.01 -11.45 4.81
C LEU A 192 12.40 -12.94 4.75
N THR A 193 12.02 -13.62 3.67
CA THR A 193 12.31 -15.05 3.44
C THR A 193 13.37 -15.29 2.37
N ASN A 194 14.04 -14.22 1.91
CA ASN A 194 15.13 -14.34 0.96
C ASN A 194 16.42 -14.82 1.66
N GLU A 195 16.97 -15.95 1.22
CA GLU A 195 18.12 -16.61 1.88
C GLU A 195 19.34 -15.69 2.09
N LYS A 196 19.62 -14.76 1.15
CA LYS A 196 20.75 -13.84 1.29
C LYS A 196 20.46 -12.75 2.32
N VAL A 197 19.25 -12.20 2.28
CA VAL A 197 18.80 -11.13 3.17
C VAL A 197 18.66 -11.65 4.60
N GLU A 198 18.12 -12.86 4.77
CA GLU A 198 17.94 -13.51 6.07
C GLU A 198 19.28 -13.68 6.83
N LYS A 199 20.38 -13.90 6.09
CA LYS A 199 21.73 -14.04 6.66
C LYS A 199 22.42 -12.70 6.95
N GLU A 200 21.91 -11.59 6.42
CA GLU A 200 22.42 -10.25 6.68
C GLU A 200 21.60 -9.61 7.81
N GLU A 201 21.96 -9.92 9.06
CA GLU A 201 21.20 -9.56 10.26
C GLU A 201 20.86 -8.06 10.34
N SER A 202 21.80 -7.19 9.94
CA SER A 202 21.57 -5.74 9.98
C SER A 202 20.53 -5.28 8.96
N LEU A 203 20.53 -5.86 7.75
CA LEU A 203 19.55 -5.52 6.72
C LEU A 203 18.19 -6.08 7.10
N LEU A 204 18.13 -7.33 7.57
CA LEU A 204 16.89 -7.96 8.03
C LEU A 204 16.23 -7.16 9.15
N ALA A 205 17.01 -6.66 10.11
CA ALA A 205 16.51 -5.81 11.18
C ALA A 205 15.87 -4.51 10.66
N LYS A 206 16.51 -3.83 9.70
CA LYS A 206 15.95 -2.63 9.06
C LYS A 206 14.67 -2.91 8.30
N ILE A 207 14.59 -4.04 7.58
CA ILE A 207 13.37 -4.46 6.88
C ILE A 207 12.22 -4.62 7.86
N LYS A 208 12.44 -5.36 8.95
CA LYS A 208 11.45 -5.56 10.01
C LYS A 208 11.00 -4.23 10.62
N GLU A 209 11.94 -3.33 10.92
CA GLU A 209 11.64 -1.99 11.46
C GLU A 209 10.78 -1.16 10.50
N VAL A 210 11.12 -1.13 9.21
CA VAL A 210 10.33 -0.41 8.21
C VAL A 210 8.93 -1.01 8.10
N LEU A 211 8.82 -2.33 7.96
CA LEU A 211 7.52 -3.01 7.88
C LEU A 211 6.69 -2.76 9.13
N THR A 212 7.24 -2.86 10.33
CA THR A 212 6.56 -2.47 11.57
C THR A 212 6.09 -1.02 11.50
N THR A 213 6.96 -0.10 11.07
CA THR A 213 6.66 1.32 11.02
C THR A 213 5.51 1.61 10.08
N VAL A 214 5.38 0.91 8.95
CA VAL A 214 4.37 1.21 7.92
C VAL A 214 3.18 0.24 7.90
N SER A 215 3.14 -0.78 8.76
CA SER A 215 2.06 -1.80 8.86
C SER A 215 0.97 -1.47 9.88
N ASN A 216 1.09 -0.34 10.58
CA ASN A 216 0.29 -0.06 11.76
C ASN A 216 -1.02 0.70 11.49
N VAL A 217 -1.87 0.78 12.52
CA VAL A 217 -3.04 1.68 12.56
C VAL A 217 -2.56 3.13 12.52
N GLY A 218 -3.16 3.96 11.67
CA GLY A 218 -2.85 5.40 11.58
C GLY A 218 -2.12 5.81 10.30
N HIS A 219 -1.77 4.87 9.44
CA HIS A 219 -1.25 5.18 8.10
C HIS A 219 -2.40 5.48 7.14
N SER A 220 -2.23 6.56 6.39
CA SER A 220 -3.23 7.06 5.45
C SER A 220 -2.55 7.77 4.30
N PHE A 221 -3.32 8.22 3.32
CA PHE A 221 -2.78 9.06 2.26
C PHE A 221 -2.02 10.30 2.79
N SER A 222 -2.39 10.82 3.97
CA SER A 222 -1.71 11.96 4.58
C SER A 222 -0.29 11.64 5.09
N THR A 223 0.00 10.38 5.44
CA THR A 223 1.32 9.92 5.90
C THR A 223 2.14 9.30 4.78
N TYR A 224 1.51 9.04 3.63
CA TYR A 224 2.15 8.38 2.50
C TYR A 224 3.20 9.25 1.82
N ALA A 225 2.86 10.51 1.56
CA ALA A 225 3.70 11.47 0.88
C ALA A 225 4.51 12.34 1.86
N GLY A 226 5.58 12.96 1.36
CA GLY A 226 6.48 13.81 2.15
C GLY A 226 7.87 13.21 2.32
N GLU A 227 8.80 14.00 2.86
CA GLU A 227 10.22 13.62 3.02
C GLU A 227 10.39 12.40 3.95
N ASP A 228 9.54 12.27 4.97
CA ASP A 228 9.52 11.15 5.92
C ASP A 228 8.31 10.20 5.73
N GLY A 229 7.65 10.30 4.57
CA GLY A 229 6.43 9.55 4.27
C GLY A 229 6.67 8.06 4.06
N ASP A 230 5.60 7.28 4.13
CA ASP A 230 5.66 5.81 3.96
C ASP A 230 6.26 5.41 2.62
N LYS A 231 6.04 6.22 1.57
CA LYS A 231 6.66 6.02 0.24
C LYS A 231 8.18 6.06 0.30
N VAL A 232 8.75 7.04 1.01
CA VAL A 232 10.21 7.22 1.09
C VAL A 232 10.83 6.06 1.87
N LYS A 233 10.23 5.67 3.00
CA LYS A 233 10.70 4.55 3.82
C LYS A 233 10.73 3.24 3.04
N LEU A 234 9.64 2.92 2.33
CA LEU A 234 9.54 1.72 1.51
C LEU A 234 10.51 1.74 0.32
N THR A 235 10.64 2.89 -0.36
CA THR A 235 11.56 3.02 -1.50
C THR A 235 13.01 2.89 -1.04
N GLY A 236 13.39 3.56 0.06
CA GLY A 236 14.75 3.53 0.59
C GLY A 236 15.19 2.13 1.00
N ILE A 237 14.34 1.38 1.72
CA ILE A 237 14.69 0.00 2.09
C ILE A 237 14.72 -0.93 0.87
N LEU A 238 13.84 -0.75 -0.13
CA LEU A 238 13.90 -1.51 -1.38
C LEU A 238 15.20 -1.28 -2.14
N GLU A 239 15.66 -0.02 -2.21
CA GLU A 239 16.95 0.30 -2.82
C GLU A 239 18.11 -0.35 -2.07
N GLU A 240 18.11 -0.31 -0.73
CA GLU A 240 19.13 -0.97 0.08
C GLU A 240 19.16 -2.49 -0.15
N ILE A 241 17.99 -3.14 -0.14
CA ILE A 241 17.85 -4.57 -0.45
C ILE A 241 18.39 -4.89 -1.85
N LYS A 242 17.96 -4.13 -2.86
CA LYS A 242 18.37 -4.37 -4.26
C LYS A 242 19.87 -4.16 -4.43
N ASN A 243 20.44 -3.14 -3.79
CA ASN A 243 21.87 -2.90 -3.81
C ASN A 243 22.64 -4.03 -3.14
N PHE A 244 22.19 -4.50 -1.98
CA PHE A 244 22.80 -5.66 -1.30
C PHE A 244 22.76 -6.92 -2.17
N LEU A 245 21.60 -7.24 -2.75
CA LEU A 245 21.43 -8.44 -3.58
C LEU A 245 22.23 -8.39 -4.88
N ASN A 246 22.43 -7.19 -5.44
CA ASN A 246 23.19 -6.97 -6.67
C ASN A 246 24.68 -6.70 -6.43
N THR A 247 25.11 -6.52 -5.18
CA THR A 247 26.53 -6.33 -4.86
C THR A 247 27.27 -7.62 -5.19
N PRO A 248 28.27 -7.59 -6.09
CA PRO A 248 29.08 -8.76 -6.38
C PRO A 248 29.79 -9.19 -5.09
N THR A 249 29.37 -10.30 -4.50
CA THR A 249 30.17 -10.94 -3.47
C THR A 249 31.42 -11.49 -4.17
N GLY A 250 32.57 -10.90 -3.88
CA GLY A 250 33.84 -11.51 -4.26
C GLY A 250 33.85 -12.95 -3.74
N ILE A 251 34.53 -13.88 -4.42
CA ILE A 251 34.71 -15.25 -3.92
C ILE A 251 35.33 -15.14 -2.52
N GLU A 252 34.52 -15.27 -1.46
CA GLU A 252 34.84 -14.81 -0.10
C GLU A 252 36.02 -15.56 0.53
N THR A 253 36.45 -16.65 -0.09
CA THR A 253 37.73 -17.26 0.23
C THR A 253 38.12 -18.19 -0.91
N ILE A 254 38.99 -17.74 -1.81
CA ILE A 254 39.98 -18.68 -2.35
C ILE A 254 40.99 -18.85 -1.21
N LYS A 255 40.67 -19.65 -0.18
CA LYS A 255 41.74 -20.15 0.68
C LYS A 255 42.66 -20.92 -0.26
N PRO A 256 43.91 -20.51 -0.50
CA PRO A 256 44.86 -21.44 -1.07
C PRO A 256 44.87 -22.61 -0.09
N THR A 257 44.42 -23.78 -0.54
CA THR A 257 44.65 -25.03 0.19
C THR A 257 46.12 -25.00 0.60
N THR A 258 46.40 -25.20 1.89
CA THR A 258 47.76 -25.23 2.41
C THR A 258 48.55 -26.31 1.66
N GLY A 259 49.25 -25.87 0.62
CA GLY A 259 49.77 -26.71 -0.45
C GLY A 259 49.73 -25.93 -1.76
N LYS A 260 50.84 -25.31 -2.16
CA LYS A 260 50.97 -24.67 -3.47
C LYS A 260 50.98 -25.75 -4.56
N ALA A 261 49.83 -26.33 -4.87
CA ALA A 261 49.68 -27.20 -6.02
C ALA A 261 50.06 -26.39 -7.26
N LYS A 262 51.04 -26.89 -8.02
CA LYS A 262 51.55 -26.23 -9.23
C LYS A 262 50.76 -26.74 -10.43
N ALA A 263 50.62 -25.91 -11.45
CA ALA A 263 50.12 -26.38 -12.74
C ALA A 263 51.10 -27.44 -13.29
N GLU A 264 50.59 -28.63 -13.59
CA GLU A 264 51.35 -29.76 -14.14
C GLU A 264 51.20 -29.79 -15.66
N THR A 265 49.94 -29.75 -16.14
CA THR A 265 49.61 -29.76 -17.57
C THR A 265 48.43 -28.85 -17.85
N ILE A 266 48.44 -28.23 -19.04
CA ILE A 266 47.37 -27.38 -19.55
C ILE A 266 46.76 -28.09 -20.75
N TYR A 267 45.44 -28.05 -20.87
CA TYR A 267 44.67 -28.55 -22.00
C TYR A 267 43.72 -27.48 -22.50
N ASP A 268 43.38 -27.51 -23.78
CA ASP A 268 42.25 -26.76 -24.30
C ASP A 268 40.92 -27.47 -23.98
N VAL A 269 39.81 -26.89 -24.43
CA VAL A 269 38.46 -27.46 -24.23
C VAL A 269 38.22 -28.78 -24.98
N ASN A 270 39.07 -29.12 -25.95
CA ASN A 270 39.01 -30.38 -26.69
C ASN A 270 39.90 -31.46 -26.07
N GLY A 271 40.59 -31.15 -24.96
CA GLY A 271 41.50 -32.07 -24.29
C GLY A 271 42.90 -32.15 -24.93
N VAL A 272 43.26 -31.25 -25.82
CA VAL A 272 44.60 -31.19 -26.43
C VAL A 272 45.56 -30.47 -25.51
N ARG A 273 46.68 -31.11 -25.18
CA ARG A 273 47.72 -30.55 -24.30
C ARG A 273 48.32 -29.28 -24.91
N GLN A 274 48.43 -28.22 -24.11
CA GLN A 274 48.97 -26.92 -24.47
C GLN A 274 50.28 -26.65 -23.73
N ASN A 275 51.18 -25.89 -24.38
CA ASN A 275 52.45 -25.48 -23.78
C ASN A 275 52.31 -24.26 -22.86
N ASN A 276 51.25 -23.47 -23.04
CA ASN A 276 50.92 -22.26 -22.27
C ASN A 276 49.40 -22.07 -22.24
N LEU A 277 48.91 -21.22 -21.33
CA LEU A 277 47.51 -20.79 -21.36
C LEU A 277 47.22 -20.05 -22.68
N THR A 278 46.18 -20.50 -23.39
CA THR A 278 45.66 -19.88 -24.62
C THR A 278 44.49 -18.94 -24.31
N LYS A 279 44.15 -18.03 -25.22
CA LYS A 279 43.00 -17.14 -25.05
C LYS A 279 41.72 -17.96 -24.95
N GLY A 280 40.90 -17.71 -23.92
CA GLY A 280 39.67 -18.45 -23.65
C GLY A 280 39.83 -19.48 -22.52
N ILE A 281 39.00 -20.53 -22.56
CA ILE A 281 38.94 -21.54 -21.50
C ILE A 281 40.10 -22.53 -21.63
N ASN A 282 40.81 -22.73 -20.53
CA ASN A 282 41.87 -23.71 -20.36
C ASN A 282 41.50 -24.67 -19.22
N ILE A 283 41.85 -25.94 -19.38
CA ILE A 283 41.72 -26.96 -18.35
C ILE A 283 43.13 -27.25 -17.83
N VAL A 284 43.39 -26.97 -16.56
CA VAL A 284 44.72 -27.13 -15.95
C VAL A 284 44.68 -28.25 -14.94
N LYS A 285 45.48 -29.29 -15.16
CA LYS A 285 45.73 -30.33 -14.17
C LYS A 285 46.79 -29.82 -13.19
N MET A 286 46.50 -29.93 -11.91
CA MET A 286 47.32 -29.48 -10.80
C MET A 286 48.13 -30.66 -10.25
N SER A 287 49.27 -30.37 -9.61
CA SER A 287 50.16 -31.37 -9.04
C SER A 287 49.55 -32.19 -7.89
N ASP A 288 48.44 -31.74 -7.32
CA ASP A 288 47.66 -32.48 -6.32
C ASP A 288 46.61 -33.42 -6.95
N GLY A 289 46.64 -33.57 -8.28
CA GLY A 289 45.70 -34.39 -9.04
C GLY A 289 44.36 -33.71 -9.35
N THR A 290 44.13 -32.50 -8.85
CA THR A 290 42.90 -31.74 -9.16
C THR A 290 42.95 -31.11 -10.55
N THR A 291 41.80 -30.73 -11.07
CA THR A 291 41.68 -30.03 -12.35
C THR A 291 40.99 -28.68 -12.14
N LYS A 292 41.56 -27.61 -12.69
CA LYS A 292 41.02 -26.24 -12.61
C LYS A 292 40.67 -25.71 -13.98
N LYS A 293 39.55 -25.01 -14.08
CA LYS A 293 39.19 -24.23 -15.26
C LYS A 293 39.76 -22.81 -15.11
N ILE A 294 40.57 -22.38 -16.07
CA ILE A 294 41.17 -21.04 -16.09
C ILE A 294 40.75 -20.33 -17.36
N ILE A 295 40.36 -19.06 -17.26
CA ILE A 295 40.07 -18.21 -18.42
C ILE A 295 41.20 -17.20 -18.54
N LYS A 296 41.83 -17.14 -19.72
CA LYS A 296 42.88 -16.16 -20.06
C LYS A 296 42.43 -15.24 -21.18
#